data_AF-A0A5R9J5K5-F1
#
_entry.id   AF-A0A5R9J5K5-F1
#
_cell.length_a   1.000
_cell.length_b   1.000
_cell.length_c   1.000
_cell.angle_alpha   90.00
_cell.angle_beta   90.00
_cell.angle_gamma   90.00
#
_symmetry.space_group_name_H-M   'P 1'
#
loop_
_entity.id
_entity.type
_entity.pdbx_description
1 polymer ?
#
loop_
_entity_poly.entity_id
_entity_poly.type
_entity_poly.pdbx_seq_one_letter_code
_entity_poly.pdbx_strand_id
1 'polypeptide(L)'
;MLNGRIVYVGKTGDLRRRFENYRRGDKNRYRVKQLIQAALADGMTASVLLATPGASEWNGLPVDLVDGLEAGLIRAVRPEWNRVGLA
;
A
#
# COMPACT_ATOMS: atom_id res chain seq x y z
N MET A 1 -7.27 3.77 -1.81
CA MET A 1 -7.71 5.04 -2.41
C MET A 1 -8.80 5.62 -1.56
N LEU A 2 -8.89 6.95 -1.49
CA LEU A 2 -10.01 7.66 -0.88
C LEU A 2 -10.64 8.55 -1.95
N ASN A 3 -11.95 8.40 -2.17
CA ASN A 3 -12.71 9.18 -3.16
C ASN A 3 -11.99 9.26 -4.53
N GLY A 4 -11.48 8.14 -5.02
CA GLY A 4 -10.79 8.06 -6.32
C GLY A 4 -9.32 8.55 -6.33
N ARG A 5 -8.75 8.97 -5.20
CA ARG A 5 -7.32 9.37 -5.11
C ARG A 5 -6.46 8.29 -4.45
N ILE A 6 -5.28 8.04 -4.99
CA ILE A 6 -4.29 7.11 -4.40
C ILE A 6 -3.57 7.81 -3.25
N VAL A 7 -3.92 7.43 -2.02
CA VAL A 7 -3.35 8.00 -0.79
C VAL A 7 -2.28 7.12 -0.15
N TYR A 8 -2.26 5.82 -0.48
CA TYR A 8 -1.32 4.85 0.07
C TYR A 8 -1.05 3.71 -0.92
N VAL A 9 0.21 3.28 -0.98
CA VAL A 9 0.68 2.10 -1.70
C VAL A 9 1.42 1.21 -0.70
N GLY A 10 1.18 -0.10 -0.77
CA GLY A 10 1.86 -1.05 0.11
C GLY A 10 1.81 -2.47 -0.44
N LYS A 11 2.85 -3.26 -0.17
CA LYS A 11 2.89 -4.70 -0.48
C LYS A 11 2.43 -5.58 0.69
N THR A 12 2.00 -6.80 0.37
CA THR A 12 1.67 -7.85 1.34
C THR A 12 1.69 -9.23 0.70
N GLY A 13 2.14 -10.24 1.45
CA GLY A 13 2.01 -11.65 1.03
C GLY A 13 0.62 -12.24 1.33
N ASP A 14 -0.14 -11.63 2.24
CA ASP A 14 -1.51 -12.03 2.59
C ASP A 14 -2.37 -10.78 2.79
N LEU A 15 -3.38 -10.62 1.92
CA LEU A 15 -4.28 -9.47 1.95
C LEU A 15 -5.21 -9.50 3.18
N ARG A 16 -5.73 -10.68 3.55
CA ARG A 16 -6.62 -10.84 4.71
C ARG A 16 -5.88 -10.48 5.99
N ARG A 17 -4.67 -10.99 6.17
CA ARG A 17 -3.82 -10.64 7.31
C ARG A 17 -3.49 -9.14 7.32
N ARG A 18 -3.26 -8.52 6.16
CA ARG A 18 -3.03 -7.07 6.08
C ARG A 18 -4.23 -6.27 6.59
N PHE A 19 -5.44 -6.62 6.18
CA PHE A 19 -6.66 -5.95 6.66
C PHE A 19 -6.90 -6.18 8.15
N GLU A 20 -6.67 -7.40 8.65
CA GLU A 20 -6.76 -7.68 10.10
C GLU A 20 -5.77 -6.82 10.90
N ASN A 21 -4.56 -6.60 10.39
CA ASN A 21 -3.59 -5.72 11.06
C ASN A 21 -4.06 -4.26 11.10
N TYR A 22 -4.74 -3.77 10.05
CA TYR A 22 -5.37 -2.44 10.09
C TYR A 22 -6.55 -2.39 11.06
N ARG A 23 -7.34 -3.46 11.15
CA ARG A 23 -8.48 -3.54 12.08
C ARG A 23 -8.01 -3.58 13.53
N ARG A 24 -7.11 -4.49 13.88
CA ARG A 24 -6.61 -4.69 15.26
C ARG A 24 -5.67 -3.58 15.69
N GLY A 25 -4.81 -3.11 14.79
CA GLY A 25 -3.74 -2.17 15.09
C GLY A 25 -2.45 -2.92 15.43
N ASP A 26 -1.50 -2.87 14.51
CA ASP A 26 -0.11 -3.31 14.69
C ASP A 26 0.78 -2.08 14.89
N LYS A 27 1.83 -2.16 15.72
CA LYS A 27 2.71 -1.03 16.08
C LYS A 27 3.24 -0.30 14.84
N ASN A 28 3.61 -1.04 13.79
CA ASN A 28 4.12 -0.47 12.54
C ASN A 28 3.06 0.15 11.63
N ARG A 29 1.78 -0.15 11.88
CA ARG A 29 0.65 0.22 11.00
C ARG A 29 -0.38 1.11 11.68
N TYR A 30 -0.13 1.47 12.94
CA TYR A 30 -1.03 2.28 13.74
C TYR A 30 -1.35 3.62 13.07
N ARG A 31 -0.36 4.29 12.48
CA ARG A 31 -0.57 5.54 11.72
C ARG A 31 -1.55 5.35 10.56
N VAL A 32 -1.33 4.35 9.70
CA VAL A 32 -2.19 4.11 8.53
C VAL A 32 -3.60 3.72 8.99
N LYS A 33 -3.73 2.92 10.06
CA LYS A 33 -5.03 2.65 10.69
C LYS A 33 -5.74 3.94 11.10
N GLN A 34 -5.07 4.84 11.82
CA GLN A 34 -5.68 6.11 12.25
C GLN A 34 -6.13 6.96 11.07
N LEU A 35 -5.33 7.04 10.01
CA LEU A 35 -5.68 7.76 8.78
C LEU A 35 -6.90 7.16 8.08
N ILE A 36 -6.99 5.82 8.01
CA ILE A 36 -8.18 5.13 7.50
C ILE A 36 -9.40 5.46 8.35
N GLN A 37 -9.30 5.35 9.68
CA GLN A 37 -10.42 5.59 10.59
C GLN A 37 -10.93 7.03 10.51
N ALA A 38 -10.03 8.02 10.48
CA ALA A 38 -10.38 9.42 10.33
C ALA A 38 -11.11 9.69 9.01
N ALA A 39 -10.55 9.21 7.88
CA ALA A 39 -11.18 9.40 6.58
C ALA A 39 -12.57 8.77 6.48
N LEU A 40 -12.77 7.58 7.06
CA LEU A 40 -14.07 6.93 7.10
C LEU A 40 -15.06 7.68 8.00
N ALA A 41 -14.60 8.22 9.14
CA ALA A 41 -15.43 9.05 10.02
C ALA A 41 -15.89 10.35 9.34
N ASP A 42 -15.06 10.90 8.45
CA ASP A 42 -15.38 12.07 7.62
C ASP A 42 -16.29 11.73 6.41
N GLY A 43 -16.81 10.50 6.33
CA GLY A 43 -17.72 10.06 5.28
C GLY A 43 -17.04 9.76 3.93
N MET A 44 -15.71 9.67 3.90
CA MET A 44 -15.00 9.30 2.67
C MET A 44 -15.18 7.81 2.35
N THR A 45 -15.18 7.49 1.05
CA THR A 45 -15.21 6.09 0.59
C THR A 45 -13.79 5.57 0.35
N ALA A 46 -13.47 4.45 0.97
CA ALA A 46 -12.21 3.74 0.76
C ALA A 46 -12.37 2.62 -0.26
N SER A 47 -11.51 2.60 -1.28
CA SER A 47 -11.39 1.49 -2.24
C SER A 47 -9.95 0.97 -2.28
N VAL A 48 -9.78 -0.32 -2.59
CA VAL A 48 -8.47 -0.97 -2.66
C VAL A 48 -8.28 -1.56 -4.05
N LEU A 49 -7.21 -1.14 -4.71
CA LEU A 49 -6.75 -1.75 -5.95
C LEU A 49 -5.71 -2.82 -5.60
N LEU A 50 -5.79 -3.97 -6.26
CA LEU A 50 -4.86 -5.07 -6.08
C LEU A 50 -4.14 -5.36 -7.40
N ALA A 51 -2.83 -5.52 -7.31
CA ALA A 51 -2.01 -6.06 -8.39
C ALA A 51 -1.27 -7.28 -7.83
N THR A 52 -1.21 -8.35 -8.62
CA THR A 52 -0.49 -9.58 -8.27
C THR A 52 0.51 -9.87 -9.39
N PRO A 53 1.69 -9.22 -9.37
CA PRO A 53 2.71 -9.47 -10.38
C PRO A 53 3.10 -10.95 -10.39
N GLY A 54 3.28 -11.50 -11.59
CA GLY A 54 3.82 -12.84 -11.76
C GLY A 54 5.31 -12.90 -11.44
N ALA A 55 5.88 -14.11 -11.51
CA ALA A 55 7.32 -14.25 -11.54
C ALA A 55 7.90 -13.61 -12.81
N SER A 56 9.09 -13.05 -12.71
CA SER A 56 9.81 -12.47 -13.84
C SER A 56 11.30 -12.69 -13.66
N GLU A 57 12.01 -12.74 -14.78
CA GLU A 57 13.45 -12.91 -14.82
C GLU A 57 14.09 -11.89 -15.77
N TRP A 58 15.35 -11.58 -15.52
CA TRP A 58 16.21 -10.81 -16.41
C TRP A 58 17.50 -11.59 -16.63
N ASN A 59 17.69 -12.11 -17.85
CA ASN A 59 18.82 -12.98 -18.20
C ASN A 59 18.98 -14.20 -17.26
N GLY A 60 17.86 -14.82 -16.88
CA GLY A 60 17.83 -15.98 -15.96
C GLY A 60 18.00 -15.62 -14.48
N LEU A 61 18.08 -14.33 -14.12
CA LEU A 61 18.10 -13.87 -12.74
C LEU A 61 16.70 -13.45 -12.29
N PRO A 62 16.24 -13.85 -11.09
CA PRO A 62 14.90 -13.50 -10.61
C PRO A 62 14.77 -11.98 -10.39
N VAL A 63 13.62 -11.43 -10.78
CA VAL A 63 13.27 -10.03 -10.59
C VAL A 63 12.09 -9.93 -9.61
N ASP A 64 12.29 -9.18 -8.53
CA ASP A 64 11.22 -8.86 -7.60
C ASP A 64 10.31 -7.73 -8.15
N LEU A 65 9.28 -8.15 -8.87
CA LEU A 65 8.28 -7.22 -9.42
C LEU A 65 7.39 -6.60 -8.35
N VAL A 66 7.21 -7.23 -7.18
CA VAL A 66 6.38 -6.69 -6.11
C VAL A 66 7.03 -5.43 -5.56
N ASP A 67 8.32 -5.52 -5.25
CA ASP A 67 9.12 -4.42 -4.73
C ASP A 67 9.33 -3.34 -5.79
N GLY A 68 9.59 -3.74 -7.03
CA GLY A 68 9.70 -2.84 -8.18
C GLY A 68 8.43 -2.03 -8.42
N LEU A 69 7.27 -2.69 -8.40
CA LEU A 69 5.97 -2.05 -8.60
C LEU A 69 5.62 -1.12 -7.44
N GLU A 70 5.80 -1.54 -6.18
CA GLU A 70 5.57 -0.70 -5.01
C GLU A 70 6.40 0.59 -5.10
N ALA A 71 7.71 0.46 -5.32
CA ALA A 71 8.60 1.61 -5.42
C ALA A 71 8.27 2.51 -6.62
N GLY A 72 7.96 1.92 -7.78
CA GLY A 72 7.55 2.65 -8.99
C GLY A 72 6.29 3.49 -8.76
N LEU A 73 5.25 2.89 -8.17
CA LEU A 73 3.99 3.59 -7.86
C LEU A 73 4.18 4.68 -6.82
N ILE A 74 4.96 4.44 -5.76
CA ILE A 74 5.26 5.48 -4.76
C ILE A 74 5.97 6.67 -5.40
N ARG A 75 6.97 6.44 -6.27
CA ARG A 75 7.68 7.52 -6.98
C ARG A 75 6.78 8.30 -7.93
N ALA A 76 5.94 7.59 -8.69
CA ALA A 76 5.07 8.19 -9.69
C ALA A 76 3.93 9.01 -9.08
N VAL A 77 3.30 8.48 -8.03
CA VAL A 77 2.07 9.05 -7.43
C VAL A 77 2.37 9.97 -6.25
N ARG A 78 3.47 9.73 -5.54
CA ARG A 78 3.82 10.36 -4.25
C ARG A 78 2.64 10.36 -3.25
N PRO A 79 2.12 9.18 -2.87
CA PRO A 79 0.94 9.09 -2.03
C PRO A 79 1.19 9.71 -0.64
N GLU A 80 0.27 10.55 -0.18
CA GLU A 80 0.39 11.32 1.07
C GLU A 80 0.63 10.47 2.33
N TRP A 81 0.14 9.22 2.36
CA TRP A 81 0.27 8.37 3.55
C TRP A 81 1.55 7.54 3.55
N ASN A 82 2.22 7.37 2.41
CA ASN A 82 3.54 6.75 2.37
C ASN A 82 4.57 7.69 2.98
N ARG A 83 5.37 7.20 3.94
CA ARG A 83 6.54 7.95 4.39
C ARG A 83 7.57 7.88 3.27
N VAL A 84 7.80 9.01 2.61
CA VAL A 84 8.97 9.16 1.74
C VAL A 84 10.14 9.40 2.70
N GLY A 85 10.95 8.38 2.94
CA GLY A 85 12.31 8.65 3.41
C GLY A 85 13.00 9.43 2.29
N LEU A 86 13.63 10.56 2.62
CA LEU A 86 14.67 11.11 1.76
C LEU A 86 15.66 9.95 1.52
N ALA A 87 15.66 9.44 0.29
CA ALA A 87 16.67 8.49 -0.15
C ALA A 87 18.05 9.15 -0.05
#